data_AF-A0A7C5GSR8-F1
#
_entry.id   AF-A0A7C5GSR8-F1
#
_cell.length_a   1.000
_cell.length_b   1.000
_cell.length_c   1.000
_cell.angle_alpha   90.00
_cell.angle_beta   90.00
_cell.angle_gamma   90.00
#
_symmetry.space_group_name_H-M   'P 1'
#
loop_
_entity.id
_entity.type
_entity.pdbx_description
1 polymer ?
#
loop_
_entity_poly.entity_id
_entity_poly.type
_entity_poly.pdbx_seq_one_letter_code
_entity_poly.pdbx_strand_id
1 'polypeptide(L)' 'IITKGTIIETEVGLARVTSRPGQVGIINAVLIQSREVEAQ' A
#
# COMPACT_ATOMS: atom_id res chain seq x y z
N ILE A 1 -9.80 -9.33 4.21
CA ILE A 1 -10.37 -8.02 4.60
C ILE A 1 -9.22 -7.03 4.70
N ILE A 2 -9.23 -5.95 3.92
CA ILE A 2 -8.22 -4.90 4.01
C ILE A 2 -8.71 -3.88 5.03
N THR A 3 -7.88 -3.53 6.01
CA THR A 3 -8.23 -2.55 7.05
C THR A 3 -7.18 -1.45 7.10
N LYS A 4 -7.48 -0.36 7.83
CA LYS A 4 -6.51 0.69 8.09
C LYS A 4 -5.29 0.08 8.81
N GLY A 5 -4.09 0.31 8.28
CA GLY A 5 -2.84 -0.19 8.81
C GLY A 5 -2.33 -1.48 8.16
N THR A 6 -3.13 -2.14 7.31
CA THR A 6 -2.65 -3.28 6.52
C THR A 6 -1.53 -2.83 5.57
N ILE A 7 -0.47 -3.65 5.46
CA ILE A 7 0.57 -3.47 4.45
C ILE A 7 0.18 -4.27 3.21
N ILE A 8 0.25 -3.62 2.05
CA ILE A 8 -0.06 -4.20 0.74
C ILE A 8 1.15 -4.09 -0.17
N GLU A 9 1.33 -5.08 -1.04
CA GLU A 9 2.32 -5.02 -2.11
C GLU A 9 1.71 -4.32 -3.33
N THR A 10 2.46 -3.39 -3.92
CA THR A 10 2.11 -2.65 -5.12
C THR A 10 3.25 -2.74 -6.12
N GLU A 11 3.00 -2.36 -7.37
CA GLU A 11 4.02 -2.41 -8.45
C GLU A 11 5.26 -1.56 -8.13
N VAL A 12 5.06 -0.47 -7.37
CA VAL A 12 6.14 0.44 -6.93
C VAL A 12 6.79 0.01 -5.61
N GLY A 13 6.24 -0.98 -4.91
CA GLY A 13 6.75 -1.49 -3.63
C GLY A 13 5.69 -1.69 -2.55
N LEU A 14 6.11 -1.78 -1.29
CA LEU A 14 5.19 -1.97 -0.17
C LEU A 14 4.56 -0.64 0.23
N ALA A 15 3.25 -0.65 0.44
CA ALA A 15 2.49 0.50 0.89
C ALA A 15 1.61 0.16 2.10
N ARG A 16 1.43 1.10 3.01
CA ARG A 16 0.59 0.96 4.21
C ARG A 16 -0.72 1.69 4.02
N VAL A 17 -1.84 0.97 4.15
CA VAL A 17 -3.19 1.49 3.99
C VAL A 17 -3.53 2.49 5.10
N THR A 18 -3.96 3.69 4.72
CA THR A 18 -4.37 4.74 5.67
C THR A 18 -5.88 4.99 5.66
N SER A 19 -6.58 4.59 4.60
CA SER A 19 -8.04 4.69 4.50
C SER A 19 -8.77 3.48 5.11
N ARG A 20 -10.06 3.67 5.42
CA ARG A 20 -10.98 2.56 5.74
C ARG A 20 -11.76 2.21 4.46
N PRO A 21 -11.46 1.09 3.80
CA PRO A 21 -11.99 0.78 2.46
C PRO A 21 -13.49 0.48 2.42
N GLY A 22 -14.12 0.20 3.58
CA GLY A 22 -15.54 -0.17 3.65
C GLY A 22 -16.56 0.90 3.22
N GLN A 23 -16.13 2.12 2.87
CA GLN A 23 -17.03 3.21 2.45
C GLN A 23 -16.74 3.81 1.07
N VAL A 24 -15.55 3.61 0.51
CA VAL A 24 -15.13 4.24 -0.75
C VAL A 24 -14.37 3.20 -1.58
N GLY A 25 -14.68 3.07 -2.87
CA GLY A 25 -14.03 2.13 -3.80
C GLY A 25 -12.57 2.44 -4.13
N ILE A 26 -11.93 3.35 -3.38
CA ILE A 26 -10.56 3.81 -3.58
C ILE A 26 -9.80 3.57 -2.27
N ILE A 27 -8.63 2.94 -2.36
CA ILE A 27 -7.77 2.64 -1.22
C ILE A 27 -6.60 3.61 -1.23
N ASN A 28 -6.49 4.42 -0.19
CA ASN A 28 -5.34 5.30 0.00
C ASN A 28 -4.29 4.59 0.85
N ALA A 29 -3.05 4.61 0.37
CA ALA A 29 -1.91 4.01 1.05
C ALA A 29 -0.68 4.91 0.91
N VAL A 30 0.26 4.77 1.84
CA VAL A 30 1.54 5.48 1.85
C VAL A 30 2.65 4.47 1.58
N LEU A 31 3.50 4.73 0.58
CA LEU A 31 4.67 3.89 0.29
C LEU A 31 5.58 3.83 1.51
N ILE A 32 5.91 2.62 1.95
CA ILE A 32 6.82 2.38 3.09
C ILE A 32 8.15 1.78 2.64
N GLN A 33 8.17 1.08 1.50
CA GLN A 33 9.37 0.50 0.93
C GLN A 33 9.26 0.57 -0.59
N SER A 34 10.18 1.28 -1.22
CA SER A 34 10.33 1.28 -2.68
C SER A 34 10.80 -0.11 -3.11
N ARG A 35 10.16 -0.69 -4.12
CA ARG A 35 10.77 -1.77 -4.90
C ARG A 35 11.75 -1.13 -5.87
N GLU A 36 12.76 -0.46 -5.33
CA GLU A 36 13.97 -0.24 -6.10
C GLU A 36 14.54 -1.63 -6.32
N VAL A 37 14.27 -2.16 -7.51
CA VAL A 37 15.05 -3.25 -8.04
C VAL A 37 16.45 -2.69 -8.06
N GLU A 38 17.30 -3.14 -7.13
CA GLU A 38 18.72 -2.90 -7.21
C GLU A 38 19.14 -3.33 -8.61
N ALA A 39 19.40 -2.36 -9.47
CA ALA A 39 20.18 -2.57 -10.67
C ALA A 39 21.60 -2.86 -10.16
N GLN A 40 21.84 -4.10 -9.78
CA GLN A 40 23.17 -4.68 -9.65
C GLN A 40 23.72 -4.96 -11.04
#